data_AF-A0A196NGP7-F1
#
_entry.id   AF-A0A196NGP7-F1
#
_cell.length_a   1.000
_cell.length_b   1.000
_cell.length_c   1.000
_cell.angle_alpha   90.00
_cell.angle_beta   90.00
_cell.angle_gamma   90.00
#
_symmetry.space_group_name_H-M   'P 1'
#
loop_
_entity.id
_entity.type
_entity.pdbx_description
1 polymer ?
#
loop_
_entity_poly.entity_id
_entity_poly.type
_entity_poly.pdbx_seq_one_letter_code
_entity_poly.pdbx_strand_id
1 'polypeptide(L)'
;MAARKLQQAKDAVATLKTIKTKTSDSQKAQAAQKVKELKARLQALKLLYANDPKKLARAAAQIARELAGAVKSYVSAGGSTMDLGGADAGDAAAGAAAPAGAEEGTAPAGPESAEAGQPAESTPTQGDAAEATPAKPGDPAPATSKAQEEKSANDRARAKADADFKDDVRDLARALKAALRRQGARHRDDDDQRSGEQALATVDQAMGALPIADAGAVSALAGI
;
A
#
# COMPACT_ATOMS: atom_id res chain seq x y z
N MET A 1 42.78 6.84 9.83
CA MET A 1 42.08 5.84 8.99
C MET A 1 40.73 5.36 9.57
N ALA A 2 40.60 5.15 10.88
CA ALA A 2 39.35 4.64 11.49
C ALA A 2 38.12 5.56 11.31
N ALA A 3 38.29 6.89 11.42
CA ALA A 3 37.20 7.86 11.29
C ALA A 3 36.52 7.84 9.90
N ARG A 4 37.30 7.68 8.81
CA ARG A 4 36.75 7.60 7.45
C ARG A 4 35.93 6.33 7.22
N LYS A 5 36.37 5.20 7.79
CA LYS A 5 35.63 3.91 7.71
C LYS A 5 34.28 3.99 8.43
N LEU A 6 34.24 4.65 9.59
CA LEU A 6 33.00 4.85 10.34
C LEU A 6 32.01 5.76 9.61
N GLN A 7 32.50 6.82 8.94
CA GLN A 7 31.65 7.68 8.12
C GLN A 7 31.07 6.93 6.92
N GLN A 8 31.90 6.18 6.18
CA GLN A 8 31.44 5.35 5.05
C GLN A 8 30.39 4.31 5.46
N ALA A 9 30.55 3.69 6.64
CA ALA A 9 29.55 2.75 7.16
C ALA A 9 28.20 3.44 7.46
N LYS A 10 28.22 4.66 8.02
CA LYS A 10 27.00 5.44 8.28
C LYS A 10 26.29 5.83 6.98
N ASP A 11 27.04 6.29 5.98
CA ASP A 11 26.49 6.71 4.68
C ASP A 11 25.89 5.50 3.93
N ALA A 12 26.53 4.33 4.00
CA ALA A 12 26.00 3.08 3.44
C ALA A 12 24.69 2.66 4.11
N VAL A 13 24.61 2.74 5.44
CA VAL A 13 23.37 2.43 6.18
C VAL A 13 22.25 3.43 5.85
N ALA A 14 22.57 4.72 5.74
CA ALA A 14 21.59 5.74 5.36
C ALA A 14 21.04 5.50 3.92
N THR A 15 21.92 5.13 3.00
CA THR A 15 21.54 4.78 1.62
C THR A 15 20.65 3.54 1.60
N LEU A 16 21.00 2.50 2.34
CA LEU A 16 20.22 1.25 2.41
C LEU A 16 18.83 1.49 3.02
N LYS A 17 18.73 2.31 4.07
CA LYS A 17 17.43 2.74 4.64
C LYS A 17 16.56 3.48 3.62
N THR A 18 17.17 4.35 2.81
CA THR A 18 16.45 5.10 1.77
C THR A 18 15.95 4.18 0.66
N ILE A 19 16.73 3.18 0.27
CA ILE A 19 16.30 2.18 -0.73
C ILE A 19 15.17 1.31 -0.15
N LYS A 20 15.33 0.78 1.08
CA LYS A 20 14.30 -0.05 1.73
C LYS A 20 12.96 0.69 1.84
N THR A 21 12.98 1.95 2.27
CA THR A 21 11.77 2.79 2.39
C THR A 21 11.09 3.07 1.06
N LYS A 22 11.87 3.38 -0.01
CA LYS A 22 11.29 3.56 -1.36
C LYS A 22 10.68 2.28 -1.90
N THR A 23 11.33 1.12 -1.70
CA THR A 23 10.80 -0.17 -2.14
C THR A 23 9.53 -0.53 -1.38
N SER A 24 9.48 -0.33 -0.06
CA SER A 24 8.27 -0.55 0.73
C SER A 24 7.13 0.37 0.30
N ASP A 25 7.39 1.66 0.10
CA ASP A 25 6.36 2.63 -0.32
C ASP A 25 5.79 2.26 -1.70
N SER A 26 6.63 1.82 -2.62
CA SER A 26 6.21 1.33 -3.93
C SER A 26 5.31 0.09 -3.82
N GLN A 27 5.70 -0.88 -3.00
CA GLN A 27 4.87 -2.10 -2.78
C GLN A 27 3.53 -1.76 -2.12
N LYS A 28 3.50 -0.83 -1.16
CA LYS A 28 2.25 -0.33 -0.56
C LYS A 28 1.36 0.32 -1.61
N ALA A 29 1.91 1.19 -2.45
CA ALA A 29 1.18 1.87 -3.50
C ALA A 29 0.60 0.88 -4.53
N GLN A 30 1.38 -0.14 -4.94
CA GLN A 30 0.91 -1.19 -5.83
C GLN A 30 -0.23 -2.01 -5.22
N ALA A 31 -0.12 -2.37 -3.93
CA ALA A 31 -1.20 -3.07 -3.24
C ALA A 31 -2.48 -2.22 -3.14
N ALA A 32 -2.35 -0.92 -2.87
CA ALA A 32 -3.48 0.00 -2.85
C ALA A 32 -4.14 0.16 -4.24
N GLN A 33 -3.35 0.23 -5.31
CA GLN A 33 -3.86 0.23 -6.68
C GLN A 33 -4.65 -1.05 -6.98
N LYS A 34 -4.12 -2.22 -6.61
CA LYS A 34 -4.83 -3.50 -6.77
C LYS A 34 -6.18 -3.48 -6.04
N VAL A 35 -6.26 -2.99 -4.81
CA VAL A 35 -7.55 -2.91 -4.09
C VAL A 35 -8.56 -2.02 -4.83
N LYS A 36 -8.11 -0.89 -5.40
CA LYS A 36 -8.97 -0.01 -6.21
C LYS A 36 -9.45 -0.70 -7.49
N GLU A 37 -8.57 -1.42 -8.19
CA GLU A 37 -8.93 -2.21 -9.36
C GLU A 37 -9.94 -3.31 -9.02
N LEU A 38 -9.73 -4.04 -7.92
CA LEU A 38 -10.65 -5.07 -7.44
C LEU A 38 -12.03 -4.50 -7.09
N LYS A 39 -12.08 -3.30 -6.52
CA LYS A 39 -13.31 -2.56 -6.24
C LYS A 39 -14.05 -2.20 -7.52
N ALA A 40 -13.36 -1.65 -8.51
CA ALA A 40 -13.94 -1.33 -9.82
C ALA A 40 -14.44 -2.59 -10.54
N ARG A 41 -13.67 -3.68 -10.51
CA ARG A 41 -14.04 -4.97 -11.07
C ARG A 41 -15.31 -5.52 -10.41
N LEU A 42 -15.40 -5.46 -9.07
CA LEU A 42 -16.61 -5.89 -8.36
C LEU A 42 -17.85 -5.08 -8.76
N GLN A 43 -17.71 -3.76 -8.94
CA GLN A 43 -18.80 -2.91 -9.39
C GLN A 43 -19.24 -3.25 -10.83
N ALA A 44 -18.29 -3.43 -11.74
CA ALA A 44 -18.58 -3.86 -13.11
C ALA A 44 -19.29 -5.23 -13.13
N LEU A 45 -18.83 -6.18 -12.32
CA LEU A 45 -19.45 -7.50 -12.20
C LEU A 45 -20.88 -7.41 -11.65
N LYS A 46 -21.15 -6.52 -10.70
CA LYS A 46 -22.50 -6.29 -10.18
C LYS A 46 -23.47 -5.82 -11.26
N LEU A 47 -23.01 -4.95 -12.16
CA LEU A 47 -23.82 -4.46 -13.27
C LEU A 47 -24.01 -5.54 -14.34
N LEU A 48 -22.93 -6.24 -14.71
CA LEU A 48 -22.96 -7.25 -15.77
C LEU A 48 -23.74 -8.52 -15.37
N TYR A 49 -23.59 -8.95 -14.13
CA TYR A 49 -24.19 -10.18 -13.60
C TYR A 49 -25.35 -9.92 -12.65
N ALA A 50 -26.05 -8.78 -12.79
CA ALA A 50 -27.23 -8.47 -11.98
C ALA A 50 -28.30 -9.58 -12.03
N ASN A 51 -28.40 -10.27 -13.17
CA ASN A 51 -29.35 -11.35 -13.42
C ASN A 51 -28.76 -12.77 -13.26
N ASP A 52 -27.45 -12.91 -13.05
CA ASP A 52 -26.77 -14.20 -12.87
C ASP A 52 -25.98 -14.21 -11.56
N PRO A 53 -26.65 -14.47 -10.41
CA PRO A 53 -26.01 -14.44 -9.10
C PRO A 53 -24.93 -15.52 -8.96
N LYS A 54 -25.03 -16.62 -9.72
CA LYS A 54 -24.07 -17.73 -9.65
C LYS A 54 -22.71 -17.29 -10.18
N LYS A 55 -22.68 -16.66 -11.36
CA LYS A 55 -21.43 -16.11 -11.93
C LYS A 55 -20.89 -14.96 -11.10
N LEU A 56 -21.76 -14.06 -10.63
CA LEU A 56 -21.34 -12.94 -9.79
C LEU A 56 -20.53 -13.41 -8.59
N ALA A 57 -21.02 -14.43 -7.89
CA ALA A 57 -20.41 -14.79 -6.62
C ALA A 57 -19.26 -15.81 -6.73
N ARG A 58 -19.12 -16.54 -7.85
CA ARG A 58 -17.83 -17.16 -8.24
C ARG A 58 -16.75 -16.11 -8.47
N ALA A 59 -17.08 -15.07 -9.25
CA ALA A 59 -16.17 -13.96 -9.47
C ALA A 59 -15.85 -13.20 -8.17
N ALA A 60 -16.82 -13.04 -7.27
CA ALA A 60 -16.61 -12.47 -5.94
C ALA A 60 -15.65 -13.32 -5.09
N ALA A 61 -15.78 -14.66 -5.11
CA ALA A 61 -14.86 -15.55 -4.40
C ALA A 61 -13.42 -15.41 -4.95
N GLN A 62 -13.25 -15.29 -6.26
CA GLN A 62 -11.94 -15.01 -6.87
C GLN A 62 -11.37 -13.66 -6.42
N ILE A 63 -12.18 -12.60 -6.44
CA ILE A 63 -11.78 -11.26 -5.97
C ILE A 63 -11.39 -11.31 -4.48
N ALA A 64 -12.08 -12.09 -3.65
CA ALA A 64 -11.74 -12.24 -2.24
C ALA A 64 -10.32 -12.83 -2.04
N ARG A 65 -9.91 -13.80 -2.86
CA ARG A 65 -8.55 -14.36 -2.82
C ARG A 65 -7.51 -13.35 -3.29
N GLU A 66 -7.81 -12.61 -4.36
CA GLU A 66 -6.94 -11.54 -4.88
C GLU A 66 -6.77 -10.43 -3.83
N LEU A 67 -7.84 -10.08 -3.11
CA LEU A 67 -7.82 -9.13 -1.99
C LEU A 67 -6.93 -9.64 -0.84
N ALA A 68 -7.05 -10.91 -0.44
CA ALA A 68 -6.18 -11.50 0.58
C ALA A 68 -4.69 -11.41 0.19
N GLY A 69 -4.37 -11.67 -1.07
CA GLY A 69 -3.01 -11.52 -1.61
C GLY A 69 -2.51 -10.07 -1.57
N ALA A 70 -3.35 -9.11 -1.94
CA ALA A 70 -3.02 -7.69 -1.90
C ALA A 70 -2.79 -7.20 -0.46
N VAL A 71 -3.65 -7.59 0.49
CA VAL A 71 -3.49 -7.26 1.91
C VAL A 71 -2.20 -7.87 2.47
N LYS A 72 -1.90 -9.14 2.16
CA LYS A 72 -0.65 -9.77 2.59
C LYS A 72 0.58 -9.05 2.03
N SER A 73 0.56 -8.67 0.74
CA SER A 73 1.64 -7.92 0.10
C SER A 73 1.83 -6.55 0.76
N TYR A 74 0.73 -5.88 1.12
CA TYR A 74 0.76 -4.59 1.78
C TYR A 74 1.34 -4.68 3.20
N VAL A 75 0.92 -5.66 3.99
CA VAL A 75 1.46 -5.91 5.34
C VAL A 75 2.95 -6.28 5.26
N SER A 76 3.35 -7.14 4.31
CA SER A 76 4.77 -7.49 4.12
C SER A 76 5.65 -6.30 3.70
N ALA A 77 5.06 -5.30 3.06
CA ALA A 77 5.74 -4.05 2.71
C ALA A 77 5.89 -3.08 3.90
N GLY A 78 5.62 -3.52 5.13
CA GLY A 78 5.61 -2.64 6.30
C GLY A 78 4.40 -1.71 6.35
N GLY A 79 3.30 -2.08 5.67
CA GLY A 79 1.99 -1.47 5.83
C GLY A 79 1.53 -1.69 7.25
N SER A 80 1.38 -0.61 8.02
CA SER A 80 0.87 -0.72 9.38
C SER A 80 -0.65 -0.67 9.32
N THR A 81 -1.30 -1.81 9.54
CA THR A 81 -2.67 -1.82 10.05
C THR A 81 -2.70 -1.52 11.57
N MET A 82 -1.53 -1.27 12.19
CA MET A 82 -1.24 -1.15 13.63
C MET A 82 -1.90 0.05 14.33
N ASP A 83 -2.47 1.01 13.61
CA ASP A 83 -3.29 2.09 14.18
C ASP A 83 -4.68 1.62 14.66
N LEU A 84 -4.78 0.37 15.11
CA LEU A 84 -5.93 -0.21 15.83
C LEU A 84 -5.56 -0.83 17.18
N GLY A 85 -4.28 -0.86 17.53
CA GLY A 85 -3.80 -1.42 18.79
C GLY A 85 -2.30 -1.22 18.85
N GLY A 86 -1.88 -0.09 19.42
CA GLY A 86 -0.50 0.35 19.41
C GLY A 86 0.46 -0.72 19.95
N ALA A 87 1.43 -1.11 19.12
CA ALA A 87 2.74 -1.56 19.55
C ALA A 87 3.65 -1.51 18.34
N ASP A 88 4.61 -0.59 18.37
CA ASP A 88 5.82 -0.64 17.56
C ASP A 88 6.48 -2.02 17.76
N ALA A 89 6.51 -2.84 16.71
CA ALA A 89 7.27 -4.08 16.71
C ALA A 89 7.94 -4.26 15.35
N GLY A 90 9.15 -3.71 15.28
CA GLY A 90 10.36 -4.44 14.89
C GLY A 90 10.26 -5.39 13.70
N ASP A 91 10.91 -4.99 12.61
CA ASP A 91 11.68 -5.82 11.67
C ASP A 91 11.35 -7.34 11.70
N ALA A 92 10.33 -7.74 10.95
CA ALA A 92 10.14 -9.12 10.52
C ALA A 92 10.53 -9.24 9.05
N ALA A 93 11.84 -9.15 8.79
CA ALA A 93 12.43 -9.71 7.59
C ALA A 93 12.39 -11.25 7.70
N ALA A 94 11.35 -11.86 7.13
CA ALA A 94 11.33 -13.29 6.86
C ALA A 94 10.92 -13.50 5.40
N GLY A 95 11.84 -14.07 4.64
CA GLY A 95 11.81 -14.14 3.18
C GLY A 95 10.56 -14.78 2.60
N ALA A 96 10.01 -14.13 1.58
CA ALA A 96 9.15 -14.78 0.61
C ALA A 96 9.99 -15.12 -0.62
N ALA A 97 10.15 -16.42 -0.85
CA ALA A 97 10.77 -16.99 -2.02
C ALA A 97 10.12 -16.46 -3.31
N ALA A 98 10.97 -16.11 -4.27
CA ALA A 98 10.58 -15.86 -5.64
C ALA A 98 10.03 -17.16 -6.27
N PRO A 99 8.92 -17.14 -7.03
CA PRO A 99 8.65 -18.19 -7.97
C PRO A 99 9.60 -18.03 -9.17
N ALA A 100 10.53 -18.97 -9.30
CA ALA A 100 11.20 -19.31 -10.54
C ALA A 100 10.24 -20.15 -11.41
N GLY A 101 10.22 -19.87 -12.71
CA GLY A 101 9.44 -20.58 -13.73
C GLY A 101 9.36 -19.69 -14.97
N ALA A 102 10.42 -19.64 -15.78
CA ALA A 102 10.73 -20.57 -16.87
C ALA A 102 10.07 -20.13 -18.18
N GLU A 103 10.94 -20.10 -19.18
CA GLU A 103 10.86 -19.55 -20.54
C GLU A 103 9.76 -20.20 -21.39
N GLU A 104 9.24 -19.51 -22.41
CA GLU A 104 9.64 -19.70 -23.82
C GLU A 104 8.69 -18.97 -24.80
N GLY A 105 9.28 -18.27 -25.78
CA GLY A 105 8.83 -18.19 -27.17
C GLY A 105 7.48 -17.55 -27.52
N THR A 106 7.52 -16.41 -28.23
CA THR A 106 7.12 -16.30 -29.65
C THR A 106 7.00 -14.81 -30.05
N ALA A 107 7.86 -14.39 -30.98
CA ALA A 107 7.72 -13.14 -31.72
C ALA A 107 6.49 -13.19 -32.65
N PRO A 108 5.88 -12.05 -33.00
CA PRO A 108 6.22 -11.53 -34.34
C PRO A 108 6.27 -9.99 -34.46
N ALA A 109 6.77 -9.63 -35.64
CA ALA A 109 7.13 -8.34 -36.20
C ALA A 109 6.06 -7.24 -36.25
N GLY A 110 6.54 -5.98 -36.14
CA GLY A 110 6.20 -4.80 -36.95
C GLY A 110 4.76 -4.24 -36.91
N PRO A 111 4.55 -2.93 -37.18
CA PRO A 111 5.35 -2.12 -38.08
C PRO A 111 5.81 -0.75 -37.55
N GLU A 112 6.70 -0.18 -38.35
CA GLU A 112 7.23 1.18 -38.38
C GLU A 112 6.16 2.28 -38.44
N SER A 113 6.46 3.42 -37.81
CA SER A 113 6.28 4.80 -38.33
C SER A 113 5.85 5.75 -37.22
N ALA A 114 6.76 6.61 -36.78
CA ALA A 114 6.41 7.95 -36.35
C ALA A 114 7.63 8.86 -36.55
N GLU A 115 7.42 9.75 -37.50
CA GLU A 115 8.30 10.74 -38.09
C GLU A 115 8.62 11.89 -37.13
N ALA A 116 9.73 12.56 -37.43
CA ALA A 116 10.34 13.66 -36.71
C ALA A 116 9.46 14.93 -36.63
N GLY A 117 9.68 15.74 -35.58
CA GLY A 117 9.14 17.08 -35.49
C GLY A 117 9.53 17.83 -34.21
N GLN A 118 10.75 18.38 -34.18
CA GLN A 118 11.05 19.62 -33.45
C GLN A 118 10.75 20.80 -34.41
N PRO A 119 10.26 21.97 -33.93
CA PRO A 119 11.13 22.92 -33.25
C PRO A 119 10.49 23.71 -32.09
N ALA A 120 11.36 24.45 -31.40
CA ALA A 120 11.14 25.32 -30.27
C ALA A 120 10.29 26.57 -30.57
N GLU A 121 9.59 27.08 -29.56
CA GLU A 121 9.32 28.52 -29.40
C GLU A 121 9.43 28.94 -27.93
N SER A 122 10.35 29.87 -27.71
CA SER A 122 10.50 30.69 -26.51
C SER A 122 9.51 31.84 -26.55
N THR A 123 8.78 32.10 -25.46
CA THR A 123 8.32 33.46 -25.16
C THR A 123 8.50 33.78 -23.67
N PRO A 124 9.14 34.91 -23.34
CA PRO A 124 9.20 35.43 -21.97
C PRO A 124 7.94 36.25 -21.67
N THR A 125 7.39 36.13 -20.47
CA THR A 125 6.42 37.11 -19.95
C THR A 125 7.00 37.77 -18.70
N GLN A 126 7.13 39.08 -18.83
CA GLN A 126 7.55 40.08 -17.88
C GLN A 126 6.28 40.69 -17.25
N GLY A 127 6.33 41.02 -15.96
CA GLY A 127 5.25 41.66 -15.20
C GLY A 127 5.52 41.50 -13.71
N ASP A 128 6.43 42.26 -13.12
CA ASP A 128 6.31 43.65 -12.64
C ASP A 128 5.80 43.75 -11.18
N ALA A 129 6.64 44.40 -10.38
CA ALA A 129 6.43 45.12 -9.13
C ALA A 129 5.49 44.58 -8.04
N ALA A 130 6.10 44.23 -6.89
CA ALA A 130 5.57 44.61 -5.58
C ALA A 130 6.73 44.76 -4.57
N GLU A 131 7.15 46.01 -4.44
CA GLU A 131 7.47 46.73 -3.20
C GLU A 131 8.24 46.03 -2.07
N ALA A 132 9.47 46.52 -1.88
CA ALA A 132 10.32 46.25 -0.74
C ALA A 132 9.91 47.09 0.48
N THR A 133 9.60 46.42 1.59
CA THR A 133 9.61 47.02 2.94
C THR A 133 10.90 46.63 3.66
N PRO A 134 11.69 47.59 4.19
CA PRO A 134 12.88 47.29 4.99
C PRO A 134 12.57 47.26 6.50
N ALA A 135 13.48 46.59 7.23
CA ALA A 135 13.75 46.64 8.67
C ALA A 135 13.15 45.52 9.56
N LYS A 136 14.01 44.56 9.97
CA LYS A 136 14.73 44.60 11.26
C LYS A 136 15.79 43.49 11.35
N PRO A 137 17.04 43.79 11.74
CA PRO A 137 18.05 42.78 12.04
C PRO A 137 18.02 42.43 13.53
N GLY A 138 17.81 41.16 13.86
CA GLY A 138 18.02 40.65 15.21
C GLY A 138 17.03 39.58 15.62
N ASP A 139 17.24 38.36 15.14
CA ASP A 139 17.00 37.12 15.91
C ASP A 139 17.65 35.93 15.19
N PRO A 140 18.44 35.08 15.86
CA PRO A 140 19.04 33.90 15.23
C PRO A 140 18.04 32.73 15.11
N ALA A 141 17.87 32.26 13.87
CA ALA A 141 17.28 30.96 13.44
C ALA A 141 15.73 30.82 13.47
N PRO A 142 15.13 30.14 12.46
CA PRO A 142 15.17 28.67 12.44
C PRO A 142 15.29 28.09 11.02
N ALA A 143 16.51 27.77 10.57
CA ALA A 143 16.71 27.01 9.33
C ALA A 143 16.40 25.51 9.49
N THR A 144 16.16 25.04 10.71
CA THR A 144 15.82 23.63 11.03
C THR A 144 14.35 23.29 10.87
N SER A 145 13.45 24.27 10.71
CA SER A 145 11.99 24.02 10.70
C SER A 145 11.48 23.34 9.42
N LYS A 146 12.00 23.73 8.24
CA LYS A 146 11.46 23.24 6.95
C LYS A 146 11.63 21.73 6.75
N ALA A 147 12.82 21.20 7.04
CA ALA A 147 13.09 19.77 6.88
C ALA A 147 12.29 18.91 7.88
N GLN A 148 12.03 19.43 9.08
CA GLN A 148 11.22 18.74 10.09
C GLN A 148 9.72 18.80 9.76
N GLU A 149 9.26 19.89 9.16
CA GLU A 149 7.89 20.07 8.69
C GLU A 149 7.58 19.18 7.47
N GLU A 150 8.48 19.11 6.49
CA GLU A 150 8.35 18.20 5.33
C GLU A 150 8.33 16.73 5.74
N LYS A 151 9.17 16.34 6.72
CA LYS A 151 9.16 14.98 7.26
C LYS A 151 7.83 14.66 7.94
N SER A 152 7.32 15.58 8.74
CA SER A 152 6.03 15.44 9.42
C SER A 152 4.86 15.38 8.44
N ALA A 153 4.91 16.14 7.34
CA ALA A 153 3.91 16.09 6.28
C ALA A 153 3.91 14.74 5.54
N ASN A 154 5.09 14.21 5.23
CA ASN A 154 5.23 12.90 4.60
C ASN A 154 4.74 11.75 5.51
N ASP A 155 5.03 11.82 6.81
CA ASP A 155 4.55 10.81 7.76
C ASP A 155 3.02 10.86 7.90
N ARG A 156 2.42 12.06 7.92
CA ARG A 156 0.95 12.21 7.89
C ARG A 156 0.34 11.69 6.59
N ALA A 157 0.96 11.95 5.45
CA ALA A 157 0.49 11.46 4.16
C ALA A 157 0.52 9.92 4.09
N ARG A 158 1.58 9.30 4.63
CA ARG A 158 1.68 7.84 4.77
C ARG A 158 0.62 7.27 5.71
N ALA A 159 0.44 7.86 6.88
CA ALA A 159 -0.59 7.43 7.83
C ALA A 159 -2.00 7.53 7.22
N LYS A 160 -2.27 8.61 6.46
CA LYS A 160 -3.53 8.77 5.73
C LYS A 160 -3.70 7.70 4.65
N ALA A 161 -2.67 7.42 3.85
CA ALA A 161 -2.73 6.38 2.84
C ALA A 161 -2.99 4.99 3.45
N ASP A 162 -2.40 4.73 4.62
CA ASP A 162 -2.59 3.48 5.35
C ASP A 162 -4.02 3.36 5.91
N ALA A 163 -4.60 4.47 6.41
CA ALA A 163 -6.00 4.53 6.83
C ALA A 163 -6.97 4.32 5.65
N ASP A 164 -6.77 5.05 4.55
CA ASP A 164 -7.60 4.96 3.35
C ASP A 164 -7.56 3.53 2.76
N PHE A 165 -6.37 2.90 2.71
CA PHE A 165 -6.22 1.50 2.28
C PHE A 165 -7.07 0.55 3.12
N LYS A 166 -7.01 0.70 4.45
CA LYS A 166 -7.74 -0.15 5.38
C LYS A 166 -9.26 0.00 5.23
N ASP A 167 -9.74 1.22 5.06
CA ASP A 167 -11.17 1.48 4.87
C ASP A 167 -11.64 0.89 3.54
N ASP A 168 -10.86 1.05 2.46
CA ASP A 168 -11.15 0.42 1.16
C ASP A 168 -11.20 -1.11 1.25
N VAL A 169 -10.25 -1.74 1.95
CA VAL A 169 -10.25 -3.20 2.16
C VAL A 169 -11.48 -3.66 2.93
N ARG A 170 -11.87 -2.95 4.00
CA ARG A 170 -13.06 -3.28 4.81
C ARG A 170 -14.34 -3.14 4.01
N ASP A 171 -14.48 -2.06 3.26
CA ASP A 171 -15.66 -1.83 2.43
C ASP A 171 -15.78 -2.89 1.34
N LEU A 172 -14.65 -3.25 0.71
CA LEU A 172 -14.63 -4.32 -0.28
C LEU A 172 -14.96 -5.67 0.34
N ALA A 173 -14.40 -6.01 1.51
CA ALA A 173 -14.71 -7.24 2.22
C ALA A 173 -16.19 -7.33 2.62
N ARG A 174 -16.78 -6.23 3.11
CA ARG A 174 -18.23 -6.13 3.40
C ARG A 174 -19.07 -6.35 2.14
N ALA A 175 -18.70 -5.71 1.02
CA ALA A 175 -19.39 -5.85 -0.25
C ALA A 175 -19.32 -7.28 -0.80
N LEU A 176 -18.17 -7.94 -0.69
CA LEU A 176 -17.97 -9.34 -1.08
C LEU A 176 -18.79 -10.28 -0.18
N LYS A 177 -18.77 -10.08 1.14
CA LYS A 177 -19.57 -10.86 2.10
C LYS A 177 -21.07 -10.74 1.81
N ALA A 178 -21.55 -9.54 1.49
CA ALA A 178 -22.94 -9.32 1.07
C ALA A 178 -23.27 -10.03 -0.25
N ALA A 179 -22.37 -9.99 -1.24
CA ALA A 179 -22.56 -10.68 -2.53
C ALA A 179 -22.60 -12.21 -2.37
N LEU A 180 -21.75 -12.78 -1.50
CA LEU A 180 -21.74 -14.21 -1.22
C LEU A 180 -23.00 -14.66 -0.45
N ARG A 181 -23.42 -13.90 0.56
CA ARG A 181 -24.61 -14.21 1.39
C ARG A 181 -25.91 -14.19 0.61
N ARG A 182 -26.06 -13.31 -0.38
CA ARG A 182 -27.28 -13.20 -1.17
C ARG A 182 -27.63 -14.48 -1.94
N GLN A 183 -26.66 -15.35 -2.21
CA GLN A 183 -26.92 -16.63 -2.88
C GLN A 183 -27.12 -17.82 -1.93
N GLY A 184 -26.62 -17.76 -0.69
CA GLY A 184 -26.72 -18.89 0.26
C GLY A 184 -28.16 -19.35 0.57
N ALA A 185 -29.17 -18.54 0.25
CA ALA A 185 -30.57 -18.87 0.49
C ALA A 185 -31.23 -19.78 -0.57
N ARG A 186 -30.64 -20.00 -1.76
CA ARG A 186 -31.37 -20.63 -2.89
C ARG A 186 -30.54 -21.55 -3.81
N HIS A 187 -29.77 -22.48 -3.25
CA HIS A 187 -28.91 -23.48 -3.95
C HIS A 187 -27.45 -23.06 -4.15
N ARG A 188 -26.61 -23.60 -3.25
CA ARG A 188 -25.15 -23.57 -3.07
C ARG A 188 -24.31 -24.72 -3.64
N ASP A 189 -23.44 -24.51 -4.63
CA ASP A 189 -22.19 -25.29 -4.69
C ASP A 189 -21.37 -24.88 -3.45
N ASP A 190 -21.34 -25.73 -2.41
CA ASP A 190 -20.77 -25.42 -1.10
C ASP A 190 -19.29 -25.00 -1.17
N ASP A 191 -18.54 -25.50 -2.16
CA ASP A 191 -17.10 -25.28 -2.28
C ASP A 191 -16.72 -23.83 -2.61
N ASP A 192 -17.45 -23.20 -3.55
CA ASP A 192 -17.18 -21.80 -3.93
C ASP A 192 -17.48 -20.85 -2.77
N GLN A 193 -18.55 -21.15 -2.02
CA GLN A 193 -18.94 -20.37 -0.86
C GLN A 193 -17.92 -20.54 0.27
N ARG A 194 -17.56 -21.77 0.61
CA ARG A 194 -16.53 -22.05 1.65
C ARG A 194 -15.20 -21.40 1.29
N SER A 195 -14.79 -21.48 0.04
CA SER A 195 -13.52 -20.87 -0.39
C SER A 195 -13.56 -19.34 -0.34
N GLY A 196 -14.66 -18.71 -0.75
CA GLY A 196 -14.84 -17.26 -0.62
C GLY A 196 -14.89 -16.81 0.84
N GLU A 197 -15.57 -17.56 1.70
CA GLU A 197 -15.64 -17.29 3.14
C GLU A 197 -14.29 -17.47 3.84
N GLN A 198 -13.52 -18.50 3.49
CA GLN A 198 -12.15 -18.69 3.99
C GLN A 198 -11.22 -17.55 3.54
N ALA A 199 -11.32 -17.10 2.29
CA ALA A 199 -10.54 -15.97 1.80
C ALA A 199 -10.91 -14.68 2.55
N LEU A 200 -12.19 -14.43 2.79
CA LEU A 200 -12.65 -13.29 3.58
C LEU A 200 -12.24 -13.41 5.06
N ALA A 201 -12.27 -14.61 5.63
CA ALA A 201 -11.76 -14.85 6.98
C ALA A 201 -10.25 -14.59 7.06
N THR A 202 -9.50 -14.91 5.99
CA THR A 202 -8.07 -14.60 5.90
C THR A 202 -7.83 -13.10 5.79
N VAL A 203 -8.68 -12.36 5.07
CA VAL A 203 -8.64 -10.89 5.04
C VAL A 203 -8.97 -10.32 6.41
N ASP A 204 -10.07 -10.77 7.05
CA ASP A 204 -10.49 -10.34 8.38
C ASP A 204 -9.40 -10.66 9.43
N GLN A 205 -8.75 -11.82 9.32
CA GLN A 205 -7.61 -12.20 10.14
C GLN A 205 -6.37 -11.36 9.81
N ALA A 206 -6.02 -11.10 8.55
CA ALA A 206 -4.88 -10.24 8.23
C ALA A 206 -5.10 -8.78 8.71
N MET A 207 -6.36 -8.35 8.78
CA MET A 207 -6.77 -7.04 9.27
C MET A 207 -6.94 -6.98 10.80
N GLY A 208 -7.21 -8.11 11.47
CA GLY A 208 -7.50 -8.21 12.90
C GLY A 208 -6.47 -8.98 13.74
N ALA A 209 -5.61 -9.78 13.13
CA ALA A 209 -4.50 -10.51 13.75
C ALA A 209 -3.19 -9.71 13.71
N LEU A 210 -3.26 -8.42 13.44
CA LEU A 210 -2.32 -7.56 14.11
C LEU A 210 -2.59 -7.64 15.60
N PRO A 211 -1.57 -7.95 16.41
CA PRO A 211 -1.76 -8.19 17.81
C PRO A 211 -2.43 -6.97 18.43
N ILE A 212 -3.65 -7.15 18.91
CA ILE A 212 -4.04 -6.54 20.18
C ILE A 212 -2.99 -7.11 21.13
N ALA A 213 -1.87 -6.39 21.27
CA ALA A 213 -0.88 -6.74 22.25
C ALA A 213 -1.64 -6.81 23.57
N ASP A 214 -1.74 -8.04 24.06
CA ASP A 214 -2.10 -8.38 25.40
C ASP A 214 -1.15 -7.60 26.32
N ALA A 215 -1.58 -6.41 26.72
CA ALA A 215 -0.86 -5.48 27.57
C ALA A 215 -0.84 -5.97 29.04
N GLY A 216 -0.74 -7.29 29.25
CA GLY A 216 -0.86 -7.95 30.54
C GLY A 216 0.36 -8.73 31.02
N ALA A 217 1.36 -9.03 30.17
CA ALA A 217 2.32 -10.10 30.50
C ALA A 217 3.76 -9.68 30.90
N VAL A 218 4.11 -8.39 31.04
CA VAL A 218 5.52 -7.98 31.31
C VAL A 218 5.76 -7.37 32.71
N SER A 219 4.79 -7.36 33.63
CA SER A 219 5.01 -6.86 35.00
C SER A 219 5.31 -7.94 36.07
N ALA A 220 5.63 -9.17 35.68
CA ALA A 220 5.93 -10.24 36.64
C ALA A 220 7.31 -10.91 36.41
N LEU A 221 8.38 -10.11 36.34
CA LEU A 221 9.75 -10.66 36.48
C LEU A 221 10.75 -9.61 37.01
N ALA A 222 10.33 -8.85 38.03
CA ALA A 222 11.24 -8.06 38.86
C ALA A 222 10.84 -8.28 40.32
N GLY A 223 11.26 -9.42 40.87
CA GLY A 223 10.94 -9.76 42.25
C GLY A 223 11.29 -11.19 42.64
N ILE A 224 12.52 -11.63 42.39
CA ILE A 224 13.26 -12.59 43.22
C ILE A 224 14.75 -12.25 43.14
#